data_AF-A0A7C0WNM9-F1
#
_entry.id   AF-A0A7C0WNM9-F1
#
_cell.length_a   1.000
_cell.length_b   1.000
_cell.length_c   1.000
_cell.angle_alpha   90.00
_cell.angle_beta   90.00
_cell.angle_gamma   90.00
#
_symmetry.space_group_name_H-M   'P 1'
#
loop_
_entity.id
_entity.type
_entity.pdbx_description
1 polymer ?
#
loop_
_entity_poly.entity_id
_entity_poly.type
_entity_poly.pdbx_seq_one_letter_code
_entity_poly.pdbx_strand_id
1 'polypeptide(L)'
;MKKDIIIILVLVGFIILFWLPAIFNWIPLMGDDYIYHHFPIKMLYARSLQQGSLPWWDPHTFCGAWPIPQRMDGGPYYLPDYPFLLLVNLSSLDLAADLLIKVPMLLHYIIMIVSAYLLGRFGLRLNRIGSVVLSVAYTMSPSVNYLAFAASIVPLNCWLPLIWLLLLLFIRKGGIRYVALGAVVLSLQISGGAPGHLARMGTFTAFIFGCLAIKNLFERDWLGLRRLVGGGSLLVILGLILAAPVWLGLLEGIQNLDSSG
;
A
#
# COMPACT_ATOMS: atom_id res chain seq x y z
N MET A 1 11.58 24.21 1.69
CA MET A 1 12.37 22.96 1.75
C MET A 1 12.92 22.70 3.15
N LYS A 2 13.88 23.48 3.69
CA LYS A 2 14.44 23.20 5.05
C LYS A 2 13.38 23.00 6.15
N LYS A 3 12.40 23.92 6.24
CA LYS A 3 11.28 23.81 7.20
C LYS A 3 10.39 22.58 6.96
N ASP A 4 10.19 22.21 5.70
CA ASP A 4 9.33 21.07 5.34
C ASP A 4 10.02 19.74 5.70
N ILE A 5 11.37 19.66 5.58
CA ILE A 5 12.16 18.52 6.03
C ILE A 5 12.06 18.35 7.55
N ILE A 6 12.22 19.43 8.32
CA ILE A 6 12.09 19.38 9.79
C ILE A 6 10.70 18.86 10.18
N ILE A 7 9.64 19.34 9.52
CA ILE A 7 8.27 18.86 9.78
C ILE A 7 8.14 17.37 9.45
N ILE A 8 8.68 16.91 8.32
CA ILE A 8 8.68 15.49 7.97
C ILE A 8 9.40 14.67 9.04
N LEU A 9 10.57 15.11 9.52
CA LEU A 9 11.29 14.42 10.61
C LEU A 9 10.48 14.38 11.90
N VAL A 10 9.79 15.46 12.25
CA VAL A 10 8.89 15.50 13.41
C VAL A 10 7.72 14.52 13.24
N LEU A 11 7.11 14.44 12.05
CA LEU A 11 6.03 13.49 11.76
C LEU A 11 6.51 12.04 11.81
N VAL A 12 7.71 11.76 11.30
CA VAL A 12 8.34 10.43 11.43
C VAL A 12 8.59 10.10 12.90
N GLY A 13 9.15 11.04 13.68
CA GLY A 13 9.35 10.88 15.12
C GLY A 13 8.04 10.64 15.87
N PHE A 14 6.96 11.32 15.47
CA PHE A 14 5.63 11.11 16.03
C PHE A 14 5.11 9.68 15.78
N ILE A 15 5.26 9.14 14.57
CA ILE A 15 4.88 7.75 14.27
C ILE A 15 5.74 6.75 15.05
N ILE A 16 7.06 6.97 15.14
CA ILE A 16 7.95 6.11 15.94
C ILE A 16 7.51 6.12 17.41
N LEU A 17 7.23 7.30 17.98
CA LEU A 17 6.75 7.46 19.34
C LEU A 17 5.44 6.70 19.57
N PHE A 18 4.49 6.83 18.64
CA PHE A 18 3.21 6.12 18.68
C PHE A 18 3.39 4.59 18.66
N TRP A 19 4.37 4.08 17.91
CA TRP A 19 4.67 2.65 17.79
C TRP A 19 5.55 2.08 18.91
N LEU A 20 6.14 2.89 19.80
CA LEU A 20 7.03 2.39 20.86
C LEU A 20 6.41 1.28 21.72
N PRO A 21 5.14 1.36 22.17
CA PRO A 21 4.56 0.30 22.98
C PRO A 21 4.56 -1.05 22.28
N ALA A 22 4.41 -1.07 20.95
CA ALA A 22 4.43 -2.29 20.17
C ALA A 22 5.84 -2.78 19.84
N ILE A 23 6.78 -1.86 19.59
CA ILE A 23 8.20 -2.17 19.37
C ILE A 23 8.78 -2.85 20.61
N PHE A 24 8.45 -2.35 21.80
CA PHE A 24 8.94 -2.91 23.08
C PHE A 24 8.02 -3.99 23.68
N ASN A 25 7.02 -4.47 22.94
CA ASN A 25 6.08 -5.50 23.41
C ASN A 25 5.34 -5.15 24.71
N TRP A 26 5.17 -3.86 25.04
CA TRP A 26 4.38 -3.43 26.19
C TRP A 26 2.89 -3.71 25.99
N ILE A 27 2.46 -3.70 24.72
CA ILE A 27 1.09 -4.00 24.30
C ILE A 27 1.17 -4.99 23.12
N PRO A 28 0.38 -6.07 23.10
CA PRO A 28 0.27 -6.92 21.93
C PRO A 28 -0.34 -6.11 20.77
N LEU A 29 0.46 -5.84 19.74
CA LEU A 29 0.02 -5.07 18.56
C LEU A 29 -1.13 -5.76 17.81
N MET A 30 -1.15 -7.10 17.85
CA MET A 30 -2.16 -7.95 17.22
C MET A 30 -2.49 -9.07 18.22
N GLY A 31 -3.40 -8.80 19.15
CA GLY A 31 -3.86 -9.76 20.15
C GLY A 31 -5.03 -10.61 19.66
N ASP A 32 -5.40 -10.50 18.39
CA ASP A 32 -6.53 -11.20 17.76
C ASP A 32 -6.05 -12.28 16.77
N ASP A 33 -7.01 -12.87 16.10
CA ASP A 33 -6.90 -13.97 15.15
C ASP A 33 -6.00 -13.61 13.94
N TYR A 34 -5.79 -12.33 13.64
CA TYR A 34 -5.10 -11.89 12.43
C TYR A 34 -3.59 -12.16 12.46
N ILE A 35 -2.94 -12.10 13.63
CA ILE A 35 -1.51 -12.46 13.71
C ILE A 35 -1.31 -13.94 13.41
N TYR A 36 -2.23 -14.79 13.87
CA TYR A 36 -2.22 -16.23 13.66
C TYR A 36 -2.50 -16.60 12.21
N HIS A 37 -3.13 -15.72 11.43
CA HIS A 37 -3.28 -15.87 9.98
C HIS A 37 -2.06 -15.34 9.21
N HIS A 38 -1.65 -14.10 9.43
CA HIS A 38 -0.64 -13.44 8.57
C HIS A 38 0.80 -13.87 8.85
N PHE A 39 1.16 -14.12 10.11
CA PHE A 39 2.54 -14.45 10.47
C PHE A 39 2.99 -15.79 9.89
N PRO A 40 2.23 -16.91 10.01
CA PRO A 40 2.61 -18.18 9.40
C PRO A 40 2.76 -18.09 7.88
N ILE A 41 1.91 -17.30 7.22
CA ILE A 41 1.97 -17.08 5.78
C ILE A 41 3.26 -16.33 5.39
N LYS A 42 3.61 -15.24 6.11
CA LYS A 42 4.88 -14.53 5.85
C LYS A 42 6.09 -15.42 6.13
N MET A 43 6.03 -16.31 7.13
CA MET A 43 7.06 -17.30 7.40
C MET A 43 7.20 -18.31 6.24
N LEU A 44 6.09 -18.79 5.67
CA LEU A 44 6.10 -19.65 4.49
C LEU A 44 6.73 -18.94 3.29
N TYR A 45 6.41 -17.67 3.06
CA TYR A 45 7.03 -16.86 2.00
C TYR A 45 8.53 -16.70 2.21
N ALA A 46 8.95 -16.32 3.41
CA ALA A 46 10.36 -16.15 3.75
C ALA A 46 11.14 -17.46 3.54
N ARG A 47 10.63 -18.59 4.08
CA ARG A 47 11.26 -19.91 3.92
C ARG A 47 11.41 -20.29 2.45
N SER A 48 10.35 -20.13 1.67
CA SER A 48 10.33 -20.52 0.26
C SER A 48 11.28 -19.66 -0.57
N LEU A 49 11.24 -18.34 -0.37
CA LEU A 49 12.10 -17.39 -1.09
C LEU A 49 13.59 -17.57 -0.74
N GLN A 50 13.91 -17.82 0.54
CA GLN A 50 15.29 -18.13 0.97
C GLN A 50 15.80 -19.46 0.38
N GLN A 51 14.91 -20.37 0.00
CA GLN A 51 15.22 -21.61 -0.72
C GLN A 51 15.23 -21.45 -2.25
N GLY A 52 15.01 -20.24 -2.76
CA GLY A 52 14.96 -19.96 -4.20
C GLY A 52 13.67 -20.42 -4.89
N SER A 53 12.58 -20.58 -4.12
CA SER A 53 11.28 -21.04 -4.61
C SER A 53 10.16 -20.03 -4.32
N LEU A 54 9.16 -19.96 -5.20
CA LEU A 54 7.94 -19.22 -4.95
C LEU A 54 6.88 -20.19 -4.40
N PRO A 55 6.27 -19.93 -3.24
CA PRO A 55 5.27 -20.84 -2.71
C PRO A 55 3.95 -20.62 -3.46
N TRP A 56 3.54 -21.64 -4.22
CA TRP A 56 2.28 -21.64 -4.96
C TRP A 56 1.11 -22.13 -4.12
N TRP A 57 1.39 -23.01 -3.16
CA TRP A 57 0.40 -23.64 -2.31
C TRP A 57 0.79 -23.48 -0.85
N ASP A 58 -0.22 -23.23 -0.01
CA ASP A 58 -0.06 -23.27 1.44
C ASP A 58 -0.51 -24.65 1.94
N PRO A 59 0.42 -25.57 2.27
CA PRO A 59 0.07 -26.91 2.71
C PRO A 59 -0.57 -26.94 4.10
N HIS A 60 -0.50 -25.83 4.86
CA HIS A 60 -0.91 -25.77 6.26
C HIS A 60 -2.33 -25.24 6.42
N THR A 61 -2.81 -24.41 5.49
CA THR A 61 -4.17 -23.88 5.52
C THR A 61 -5.12 -24.72 4.68
N PHE A 62 -6.28 -25.10 5.24
CA PHE A 62 -7.31 -25.92 4.57
C PHE A 62 -6.74 -27.18 3.87
N CYS A 63 -5.77 -27.85 4.48
CA CYS A 63 -5.12 -29.06 3.92
C CYS A 63 -4.50 -28.85 2.53
N GLY A 64 -4.04 -27.64 2.19
CA GLY A 64 -3.49 -27.35 0.87
C GLY A 64 -4.51 -26.93 -0.18
N ALA A 65 -5.80 -26.81 0.18
CA ALA A 65 -6.86 -26.54 -0.79
C ALA A 65 -6.84 -25.12 -1.39
N TRP A 66 -6.01 -24.20 -0.87
CA TRP A 66 -6.03 -22.80 -1.28
C TRP A 66 -4.68 -22.35 -1.89
N PRO A 67 -4.63 -22.01 -3.20
CA PRO A 67 -3.44 -21.44 -3.83
C PRO A 67 -3.07 -20.07 -3.25
N ILE A 68 -1.80 -19.88 -2.92
CA ILE A 68 -1.29 -18.61 -2.35
C ILE A 68 -1.63 -17.37 -3.20
N PRO A 69 -1.53 -17.40 -4.54
CA PRO A 69 -1.88 -16.23 -5.35
C PRO A 69 -3.34 -15.77 -5.20
N GLN A 70 -4.25 -16.68 -4.85
CA GLN A 70 -5.66 -16.37 -4.64
C GLN A 70 -5.97 -15.77 -3.27
N ARG A 71 -5.05 -15.88 -2.30
CA ARG A 71 -5.26 -15.28 -0.97
C ARG A 71 -5.22 -13.76 -1.03
N MET A 72 -4.49 -13.20 -2.00
CA MET A 72 -4.42 -11.76 -2.23
C MET A 72 -4.08 -10.94 -0.97
N ASP A 73 -3.29 -11.48 -0.04
CA ASP A 73 -2.93 -10.83 1.23
C ASP A 73 -1.62 -10.01 1.15
N GLY A 74 -1.27 -9.50 -0.04
CA GLY A 74 0.02 -8.84 -0.25
C GLY A 74 1.19 -9.84 -0.24
N GLY A 75 1.00 -10.95 -0.96
CA GLY A 75 1.89 -12.11 -0.99
C GLY A 75 3.26 -11.86 -1.63
N PRO A 76 3.85 -12.84 -2.32
CA PRO A 76 5.20 -12.70 -2.88
C PRO A 76 5.30 -11.66 -4.01
N TYR A 77 4.21 -10.99 -4.39
CA TYR A 77 4.20 -9.96 -5.42
C TYR A 77 4.44 -8.55 -4.86
N TYR A 78 4.41 -8.38 -3.54
CA TYR A 78 4.64 -7.09 -2.91
C TYR A 78 6.14 -6.88 -2.63
N LEU A 79 6.84 -6.31 -3.61
CA LEU A 79 8.29 -6.09 -3.58
C LEU A 79 8.83 -5.37 -2.33
N PRO A 80 8.13 -4.39 -1.71
CA PRO A 80 8.61 -3.74 -0.50
C PRO A 80 8.87 -4.70 0.67
N ASP A 81 8.27 -5.90 0.66
CA ASP A 81 8.48 -6.90 1.71
C ASP A 81 9.73 -7.77 1.50
N TYR A 82 10.31 -7.80 0.29
CA TYR A 82 11.41 -8.70 -0.05
C TYR A 82 12.64 -8.56 0.85
N PRO A 83 13.10 -7.34 1.22
CA PRO A 83 14.22 -7.20 2.14
C PRO A 83 13.97 -7.94 3.47
N PHE A 84 12.75 -7.92 3.99
CA PHE A 84 12.40 -8.58 5.24
C PHE A 84 12.27 -10.10 5.06
N LEU A 85 11.65 -10.53 3.95
CA LEU A 85 11.48 -11.95 3.63
C LEU A 85 12.83 -12.66 3.40
N LEU A 86 13.80 -11.98 2.79
CA LEU A 86 15.11 -12.56 2.46
C LEU A 86 16.11 -12.49 3.63
N LEU A 87 16.00 -11.47 4.50
CA LEU A 87 16.97 -11.25 5.59
C LEU A 87 16.51 -11.80 6.95
N VAL A 88 15.26 -12.23 7.09
CA VAL A 88 14.76 -12.76 8.36
C VAL A 88 15.48 -14.04 8.77
N ASN A 89 15.88 -14.10 10.04
CA ASN A 89 16.35 -15.34 10.64
C ASN A 89 15.16 -16.18 11.12
N LEU A 90 14.93 -17.32 10.47
CA LEU A 90 13.81 -18.21 10.77
C LEU A 90 13.98 -19.04 12.05
N SER A 91 15.15 -19.00 12.71
CA SER A 91 15.38 -19.77 13.95
C SER A 91 14.80 -19.11 15.21
N SER A 92 14.53 -17.80 15.17
CA SER A 92 13.93 -17.05 16.26
C SER A 92 12.56 -16.52 15.84
N LEU A 93 11.50 -17.07 16.44
CA LEU A 93 10.12 -16.69 16.11
C LEU A 93 9.82 -15.23 16.48
N ASP A 94 10.34 -14.75 17.61
CA ASP A 94 10.12 -13.38 18.06
C ASP A 94 10.76 -12.37 17.10
N LEU A 95 12.03 -12.61 16.72
CA LEU A 95 12.73 -11.77 15.75
C LEU A 95 12.07 -11.82 14.37
N ALA A 96 11.58 -12.99 13.97
CA ALA A 96 10.85 -13.14 12.73
C ALA A 96 9.52 -12.37 12.75
N ALA A 97 8.77 -12.40 13.85
CA ALA A 97 7.53 -11.64 13.98
C ALA A 97 7.79 -10.13 13.92
N ASP A 98 8.85 -9.66 14.57
CA ASP A 98 9.25 -8.25 14.52
C ASP A 98 9.60 -7.82 13.10
N LEU A 99 10.44 -8.61 12.39
CA LEU A 99 10.94 -8.23 11.07
C LEU A 99 9.91 -8.44 9.95
N LEU A 100 9.04 -9.45 10.05
CA LEU A 100 8.06 -9.76 9.01
C LEU A 100 6.74 -9.00 9.15
N ILE A 101 6.41 -8.52 10.35
CA ILE A 101 5.14 -7.85 10.61
C ILE A 101 5.38 -6.42 11.09
N LYS A 102 6.00 -6.23 12.25
CA LYS A 102 6.04 -4.92 12.92
C LYS A 102 6.85 -3.88 12.14
N VAL A 103 8.05 -4.26 11.67
CA VAL A 103 8.93 -3.36 10.92
C VAL A 103 8.27 -2.92 9.60
N PRO A 104 7.77 -3.84 8.73
CA PRO A 104 7.02 -3.46 7.55
C PRO A 104 5.83 -2.54 7.88
N MET A 105 5.00 -2.88 8.87
CA MET A 105 3.86 -2.04 9.23
C MET A 105 4.28 -0.63 9.65
N LEU A 106 5.30 -0.50 10.51
CA LEU A 106 5.85 0.79 10.93
C LEU A 106 6.32 1.63 9.71
N LEU A 107 7.03 1.00 8.77
CA LEU A 107 7.49 1.68 7.56
C LEU A 107 6.34 2.15 6.69
N HIS A 108 5.28 1.37 6.54
CA HIS A 108 4.09 1.80 5.81
C HIS A 108 3.37 2.96 6.50
N TYR A 109 3.30 2.98 7.83
CA TYR A 109 2.78 4.14 8.58
C TYR A 109 3.63 5.40 8.36
N ILE A 110 4.95 5.26 8.28
CA ILE A 110 5.86 6.37 7.93
C ILE A 110 5.59 6.85 6.50
N ILE A 111 5.49 5.94 5.52
CA ILE A 111 5.16 6.29 4.13
C ILE A 111 3.80 7.01 4.07
N MET A 112 2.83 6.54 4.83
CA MET A 112 1.48 7.09 4.89
C MET A 112 1.46 8.53 5.41
N ILE A 113 2.09 8.80 6.57
CA ILE A 113 2.10 10.16 7.13
C ILE A 113 2.88 11.13 6.26
N VAL A 114 4.01 10.69 5.69
CA VAL A 114 4.83 11.52 4.81
C VAL A 114 4.09 11.79 3.50
N SER A 115 3.53 10.79 2.86
CA SER A 115 2.79 10.97 1.60
C SER A 115 1.56 11.86 1.78
N ALA A 116 0.82 11.73 2.89
CA ALA A 116 -0.30 12.59 3.21
C ALA A 116 0.13 14.04 3.47
N TYR A 117 1.27 14.27 4.13
CA TYR A 117 1.85 15.60 4.30
C TYR A 117 2.23 16.21 2.94
N LEU A 118 2.91 15.44 2.09
CA LEU A 118 3.30 15.88 0.74
C LEU A 118 2.07 16.17 -0.14
N LEU A 119 1.03 15.34 -0.03
CA LEU A 119 -0.27 15.58 -0.66
C LEU A 119 -0.85 16.92 -0.21
N GLY A 120 -0.94 17.18 1.10
CA GLY A 120 -1.44 18.46 1.61
C GLY A 120 -0.61 19.64 1.11
N ARG A 121 0.72 19.52 1.20
CA ARG A 121 1.65 20.61 0.92
C ARG A 121 1.75 20.96 -0.56
N PHE A 122 1.89 19.95 -1.42
CA PHE A 122 2.20 20.13 -2.84
C PHE A 122 1.01 19.79 -3.75
N GLY A 123 0.19 18.81 -3.35
CA GLY A 123 -1.02 18.41 -4.05
C GLY A 123 -2.19 19.36 -3.77
N LEU A 124 -2.57 19.59 -2.53
CA LEU A 124 -3.69 20.46 -2.17
C LEU A 124 -3.27 21.92 -1.95
N ARG A 125 -1.96 22.20 -1.92
CA ARG A 125 -1.37 23.54 -1.68
C ARG A 125 -1.79 24.16 -0.35
N LEU A 126 -2.06 23.33 0.66
CA LEU A 126 -2.30 23.80 2.01
C LEU A 126 -1.05 24.48 2.57
N ASN A 127 -1.26 25.36 3.56
CA ASN A 127 -0.17 25.84 4.39
C ASN A 127 0.43 24.67 5.21
N ARG A 128 1.56 24.90 5.88
CA ARG A 128 2.26 23.84 6.61
C ARG A 128 1.40 23.21 7.70
N ILE A 129 0.67 24.03 8.44
CA ILE A 129 -0.20 23.58 9.53
C ILE A 129 -1.32 22.70 8.98
N GLY A 130 -2.02 23.14 7.93
CA GLY A 130 -3.07 22.36 7.28
C GLY A 130 -2.54 21.06 6.67
N SER A 131 -1.29 21.04 6.19
CA SER A 131 -0.65 19.81 5.69
C SER A 131 -0.33 18.83 6.83
N VAL A 132 0.09 19.33 7.99
CA VAL A 132 0.30 18.51 9.21
C VAL A 132 -1.03 17.96 9.72
N VAL A 133 -2.07 18.79 9.78
CA VAL A 133 -3.40 18.37 10.20
C VAL A 133 -3.92 17.28 9.28
N LEU A 134 -3.81 17.46 7.95
CA LEU A 134 -4.18 16.43 6.98
C LEU A 134 -3.41 15.13 7.19
N SER A 135 -2.08 15.20 7.36
CA SER A 135 -1.25 14.00 7.50
C SER A 135 -1.56 13.21 8.76
N VAL A 136 -1.76 13.90 9.88
CA VAL A 136 -2.12 13.29 11.16
C VAL A 136 -3.54 12.74 11.09
N ALA A 137 -4.51 13.52 10.60
CA ALA A 137 -5.90 13.08 10.49
C ALA A 137 -6.06 11.86 9.58
N TYR A 138 -5.33 11.80 8.47
CA TYR A 138 -5.36 10.64 7.57
C TYR A 138 -4.78 9.39 8.25
N THR A 139 -3.54 9.50 8.74
CA THR A 139 -2.79 8.34 9.26
C THR A 139 -3.35 7.84 10.59
N MET A 140 -3.79 8.75 11.46
CA MET A 140 -4.36 8.42 12.77
C MET A 140 -5.89 8.24 12.72
N SER A 141 -6.49 8.18 11.53
CA SER A 141 -7.93 7.96 11.42
C SER A 141 -8.31 6.58 11.99
N PRO A 142 -9.50 6.46 12.61
CA PRO A 142 -10.01 5.16 13.07
C PRO A 142 -10.10 4.15 11.92
N SER A 143 -10.44 4.58 10.71
CA SER A 143 -10.49 3.71 9.53
C SER A 143 -9.13 3.09 9.19
N VAL A 144 -8.02 3.80 9.36
CA VAL A 144 -6.68 3.24 9.12
C VAL A 144 -6.29 2.34 10.30
N ASN A 145 -6.46 2.79 11.53
CA ASN A 145 -5.93 2.08 12.70
C ASN A 145 -6.76 0.86 13.11
N TYR A 146 -8.08 0.88 12.92
CA TYR A 146 -8.91 -0.31 13.09
C TYR A 146 -8.62 -1.36 12.01
N LEU A 147 -8.34 -0.93 10.78
CA LEU A 147 -8.00 -1.86 9.71
C LEU A 147 -6.52 -2.28 9.74
N ALA A 148 -5.70 -1.71 10.63
CA ALA A 148 -4.30 -2.10 10.78
C ALA A 148 -4.13 -3.50 11.34
N PHE A 149 -5.16 -4.06 11.99
CA PHE A 149 -5.20 -5.47 12.38
C PHE A 149 -5.19 -6.40 11.15
N ALA A 150 -5.70 -5.96 10.00
CA ALA A 150 -5.48 -6.64 8.73
C ALA A 150 -4.22 -6.06 8.05
N ALA A 151 -3.09 -6.72 8.27
CA ALA A 151 -1.78 -6.25 7.79
C ALA A 151 -1.75 -5.97 6.28
N SER A 152 -2.58 -6.67 5.48
CA SER A 152 -2.72 -6.46 4.03
C SER A 152 -3.39 -5.13 3.65
N ILE A 153 -4.15 -4.50 4.55
CA ILE A 153 -4.83 -3.22 4.29
C ILE A 153 -3.89 -2.02 4.48
N VAL A 154 -2.85 -2.16 5.30
CA VAL A 154 -1.91 -1.06 5.58
C VAL A 154 -1.12 -0.64 4.33
N PRO A 155 -0.54 -1.56 3.53
CA PRO A 155 0.07 -1.24 2.24
C PRO A 155 -0.89 -0.49 1.31
N LEU A 156 -2.17 -0.86 1.28
CA LEU A 156 -3.14 -0.18 0.43
C LEU A 156 -3.30 1.30 0.79
N ASN A 157 -3.44 1.59 2.08
CA ASN A 157 -3.67 2.96 2.55
C ASN A 157 -2.42 3.83 2.45
N CYS A 158 -1.22 3.28 2.65
CA CYS A 158 -0.01 4.11 2.66
C CYS A 158 0.31 4.73 1.30
N TRP A 159 -0.04 4.07 0.20
CA TRP A 159 0.24 4.53 -1.16
C TRP A 159 -0.80 5.52 -1.70
N LEU A 160 -2.03 5.51 -1.16
CA LEU A 160 -3.14 6.28 -1.70
C LEU A 160 -2.88 7.80 -1.75
N PRO A 161 -2.35 8.46 -0.69
CA PRO A 161 -2.07 9.89 -0.76
C PRO A 161 -1.01 10.24 -1.81
N LEU A 162 -0.05 9.33 -2.04
CA LEU A 162 0.99 9.51 -3.04
C LEU A 162 0.43 9.40 -4.47
N ILE A 163 -0.50 8.48 -4.73
CA ILE A 163 -1.22 8.38 -6.01
C ILE A 163 -1.96 9.69 -6.30
N TRP A 164 -2.73 10.18 -5.32
CA TRP A 164 -3.47 11.45 -5.45
C TRP A 164 -2.53 12.65 -5.67
N LEU A 165 -1.41 12.69 -4.95
CA LEU A 165 -0.40 13.73 -5.11
C LEU A 165 0.16 13.73 -6.54
N LEU A 166 0.57 12.57 -7.05
CA LEU A 166 1.18 12.44 -8.38
C LEU A 166 0.18 12.80 -9.48
N LEU A 167 -1.08 12.39 -9.35
CA LEU A 167 -2.14 12.75 -10.29
C LEU A 167 -2.42 14.26 -10.27
N LEU A 168 -2.52 14.88 -9.09
CA LEU A 168 -2.70 16.35 -8.98
C LEU A 168 -1.51 17.13 -9.52
N LEU A 169 -0.28 16.65 -9.31
CA LEU A 169 0.92 17.24 -9.89
C LEU A 169 0.93 17.10 -11.41
N PHE A 170 0.52 15.95 -11.95
CA PHE A 170 0.40 15.73 -13.38
C PHE A 170 -0.62 16.66 -14.03
N ILE A 171 -1.82 16.77 -13.46
CA ILE A 171 -2.89 17.63 -14.01
C ILE A 171 -2.39 19.08 -14.13
N ARG A 172 -1.69 19.57 -13.11
CA ARG A 172 -1.23 20.96 -13.08
C ARG A 172 0.03 21.21 -13.91
N LYS A 173 1.06 20.40 -13.72
CA LYS A 173 2.40 20.64 -14.30
C LYS A 173 2.61 19.89 -15.61
N GLY A 174 1.81 18.87 -15.90
CA GLY A 174 2.10 17.89 -16.94
C GLY A 174 3.37 17.09 -16.64
N GLY A 175 3.80 16.30 -17.62
CA GLY A 175 5.07 15.56 -17.59
C GLY A 175 4.91 14.08 -17.25
N ILE A 176 5.47 13.23 -18.12
CA ILE A 176 5.33 11.77 -18.05
C ILE A 176 5.86 11.18 -16.74
N ARG A 177 6.84 11.83 -16.09
CA ARG A 177 7.39 11.38 -14.81
C ARG A 177 6.33 11.17 -13.72
N TYR A 178 5.29 11.99 -13.67
CA TYR A 178 4.25 11.85 -12.65
C TYR A 178 3.32 10.69 -12.95
N VAL A 179 3.07 10.42 -14.23
CA VAL A 179 2.32 9.23 -14.68
C VAL A 179 3.13 7.97 -14.41
N ALA A 180 4.41 7.96 -14.77
CA ALA A 180 5.30 6.81 -14.55
C ALA A 180 5.45 6.48 -13.06
N LEU A 181 5.76 7.48 -12.23
CA LEU A 181 5.83 7.28 -10.78
C LEU A 181 4.46 6.88 -10.20
N GLY A 182 3.37 7.48 -10.69
CA GLY A 182 2.02 7.14 -10.25
C GLY A 182 1.63 5.70 -10.59
N ALA A 183 2.04 5.21 -11.76
CA ALA A 183 1.83 3.84 -12.20
C ALA A 183 2.64 2.85 -11.34
N VAL A 184 3.89 3.17 -11.01
CA VAL A 184 4.70 2.35 -10.07
C VAL A 184 4.04 2.29 -8.70
N VAL A 185 3.60 3.43 -8.15
CA VAL A 185 2.94 3.47 -6.84
C VAL A 185 1.60 2.73 -6.86
N LEU A 186 0.82 2.85 -7.94
CA LEU A 186 -0.41 2.09 -8.12
C LEU A 186 -0.15 0.58 -8.23
N SER A 187 0.90 0.18 -8.94
CA SER A 187 1.33 -1.22 -9.02
C SER A 187 1.71 -1.76 -7.65
N LEU A 188 2.46 -1.00 -6.85
CA LEU A 188 2.76 -1.37 -5.46
C LEU A 188 1.49 -1.49 -4.61
N GLN A 189 0.53 -0.57 -4.77
CA GLN A 189 -0.75 -0.65 -4.10
C GLN A 189 -1.51 -1.93 -4.48
N ILE A 190 -1.62 -2.24 -5.77
CA ILE A 190 -2.29 -3.47 -6.27
C ILE A 190 -1.60 -4.72 -5.71
N SER A 191 -0.28 -4.75 -5.75
CA SER A 191 0.51 -5.87 -5.21
C SER A 191 0.39 -6.04 -3.70
N GLY A 192 0.04 -4.98 -2.97
CA GLY A 192 -0.22 -5.00 -1.53
C GLY A 192 -1.44 -5.84 -1.12
N GLY A 193 -2.28 -6.26 -2.07
CA GLY A 193 -3.36 -7.22 -1.85
C GLY A 193 -4.75 -6.60 -1.65
N ALA A 194 -5.70 -7.42 -1.19
CA ALA A 194 -7.08 -7.09 -0.81
C ALA A 194 -7.91 -6.39 -1.90
N PRO A 195 -8.39 -7.12 -2.93
CA PRO A 195 -9.15 -6.57 -4.07
C PRO A 195 -10.40 -5.79 -3.67
N GLY A 196 -11.10 -6.25 -2.62
CA GLY A 196 -12.27 -5.54 -2.09
C GLY A 196 -11.91 -4.14 -1.58
N HIS A 197 -10.76 -4.00 -0.94
CA HIS A 197 -10.26 -2.71 -0.46
C HIS A 197 -9.68 -1.86 -1.61
N LEU A 198 -9.01 -2.49 -2.59
CA LEU A 198 -8.58 -1.83 -3.83
C LEU A 198 -9.77 -1.22 -4.58
N ALA A 199 -10.85 -1.97 -4.77
CA ALA A 199 -12.07 -1.48 -5.40
C ALA A 199 -12.65 -0.29 -4.64
N ARG A 200 -12.73 -0.38 -3.30
CA ARG A 200 -13.18 0.74 -2.45
C ARG A 200 -12.32 1.98 -2.64
N MET A 201 -10.99 1.88 -2.59
CA MET A 201 -10.10 3.02 -2.81
C MET A 201 -10.18 3.58 -4.23
N GLY A 202 -10.36 2.70 -5.22
CA GLY A 202 -10.61 3.06 -6.60
C GLY A 202 -11.88 3.89 -6.75
N THR A 203 -12.99 3.49 -6.11
CA THR A 203 -14.26 4.25 -6.15
C THR A 203 -14.13 5.63 -5.50
N PHE A 204 -13.47 5.76 -4.35
CA PHE A 204 -13.21 7.07 -3.73
C PHE A 204 -12.33 7.95 -4.61
N THR A 205 -11.29 7.39 -5.21
CA THR A 205 -10.41 8.09 -6.15
C THR A 205 -11.22 8.57 -7.36
N ALA A 206 -11.99 7.68 -7.98
CA ALA A 206 -12.85 8.02 -9.13
C ALA A 206 -13.87 9.10 -8.78
N PHE A 207 -14.47 9.07 -7.58
CA PHE A 207 -15.39 10.10 -7.12
C PHE A 207 -14.72 11.48 -7.00
N ILE A 208 -13.61 11.58 -6.27
CA ILE A 208 -12.89 12.85 -6.07
C ILE A 208 -12.43 13.43 -7.41
N PHE A 209 -11.84 12.59 -8.26
CA PHE A 209 -11.34 13.02 -9.56
C PHE A 209 -12.45 13.23 -10.59
N GLY A 210 -13.61 12.56 -10.44
CA GLY A 210 -14.83 12.86 -11.19
C GLY A 210 -15.35 14.25 -10.88
N CYS A 211 -15.41 14.63 -9.60
CA CYS A 211 -15.73 16.01 -9.20
C CYS A 211 -14.75 17.03 -9.79
N LEU A 212 -13.45 16.70 -9.83
CA LEU A 212 -12.45 17.57 -10.47
C LEU A 212 -12.63 17.66 -12.00
N ALA A 213 -13.05 16.57 -12.66
CA ALA A 213 -13.38 16.58 -14.09
C ALA A 213 -14.57 17.49 -14.37
N ILE A 214 -15.62 17.40 -13.56
CA ILE A 214 -16.80 18.25 -13.64
C ILE A 214 -16.41 19.72 -13.44
N LYS A 215 -15.59 20.03 -12.42
CA LYS A 215 -15.07 21.39 -12.21
C LYS A 215 -14.32 21.92 -13.44
N ASN A 216 -13.40 21.13 -14.00
CA ASN A 216 -12.63 21.54 -15.18
C ASN A 216 -13.52 21.75 -16.41
N LEU A 217 -14.61 20.98 -16.53
CA LEU A 217 -15.60 21.15 -17.60
C LEU A 217 -16.34 22.49 -17.45
N PHE A 218 -16.80 22.84 -16.24
CA PHE A 218 -17.45 24.13 -15.97
C PHE A 218 -16.50 25.32 -16.18
N GLU A 219 -15.24 25.19 -15.76
CA GLU A 219 -14.21 26.22 -15.94
C GLU A 219 -13.66 26.28 -17.38
N ARG A 220 -14.10 25.38 -18.27
CA ARG A 220 -13.60 25.23 -19.64
C ARG A 220 -12.08 25.00 -19.72
N ASP A 221 -11.49 24.41 -18.68
CA ASP A 221 -10.08 23.99 -18.65
C ASP A 221 -9.91 22.66 -19.37
N TRP A 222 -9.95 22.70 -20.71
CA TRP A 222 -9.80 21.54 -21.57
C TRP A 222 -8.45 20.84 -21.42
N LEU A 223 -7.39 21.60 -21.11
CA LEU A 223 -6.07 21.03 -20.90
C LEU A 223 -6.02 20.23 -19.60
N GLY A 224 -6.55 20.80 -18.51
CA GLY A 224 -6.71 20.11 -17.23
C GLY A 224 -7.58 18.87 -17.36
N LEU A 225 -8.70 18.95 -18.08
CA LEU A 225 -9.59 17.81 -18.35
C LEU A 225 -8.89 16.71 -19.17
N ARG A 226 -8.18 17.06 -20.25
CA ARG A 226 -7.44 16.08 -21.07
C ARG A 226 -6.35 15.39 -20.27
N ARG A 227 -5.64 16.14 -19.42
CA ARG A 227 -4.62 15.57 -18.53
C ARG A 227 -5.25 14.65 -17.50
N LEU A 228 -6.35 15.06 -16.89
CA LEU A 228 -7.05 14.25 -15.90
C LEU A 228 -7.54 12.93 -16.49
N VAL A 229 -8.29 12.99 -17.60
CA VAL A 229 -8.86 11.79 -18.24
C VAL A 229 -7.77 10.99 -18.92
N GLY A 230 -7.07 11.56 -19.91
CA GLY A 230 -6.07 10.82 -20.68
C GLY A 230 -4.87 10.38 -19.86
N GLY A 231 -4.35 11.24 -18.99
CA GLY A 231 -3.22 10.89 -18.13
C GLY A 231 -3.60 10.03 -16.94
N GLY A 232 -4.79 10.22 -16.37
CA GLY A 232 -5.33 9.33 -15.34
C GLY A 232 -5.55 7.92 -15.88
N SER A 233 -6.18 7.79 -17.06
CA SER A 233 -6.34 6.50 -17.74
C SER A 233 -4.99 5.85 -18.06
N LEU A 234 -4.02 6.63 -18.57
CA LEU A 234 -2.68 6.10 -18.86
C LEU A 234 -1.98 5.61 -17.58
N LEU A 235 -2.08 6.34 -16.48
CA LEU A 235 -1.53 5.93 -15.17
C LEU A 235 -2.14 4.60 -14.74
N VAL A 236 -3.47 4.46 -14.82
CA VAL A 236 -4.18 3.23 -14.43
C VAL A 236 -3.76 2.06 -15.31
N ILE A 237 -3.76 2.23 -16.63
CA ILE A 237 -3.35 1.19 -17.58
C ILE A 237 -1.92 0.73 -17.30
N LEU A 238 -0.98 1.68 -17.16
CA LEU A 238 0.41 1.34 -16.85
C LEU A 238 0.55 0.69 -15.48
N GLY A 239 -0.20 1.13 -14.47
CA GLY A 239 -0.20 0.51 -13.14
C GLY A 239 -0.71 -0.93 -13.18
N LEU A 240 -1.77 -1.21 -13.96
CA LEU A 240 -2.28 -2.57 -14.17
C LEU A 240 -1.28 -3.45 -14.90
N ILE A 241 -0.61 -2.94 -15.94
CA ILE A 241 0.45 -3.65 -16.68
C ILE A 241 1.64 -3.96 -15.76
N LEU A 242 2.10 -2.99 -14.96
CA LEU A 242 3.19 -3.21 -14.01
C LEU A 242 2.80 -4.21 -12.90
N ALA A 243 1.51 -4.30 -12.55
CA ALA A 243 0.97 -5.31 -11.66
C ALA A 243 0.69 -6.66 -12.35
N ALA A 244 1.09 -6.87 -13.62
CA ALA A 244 0.93 -8.13 -14.34
C ALA A 244 1.30 -9.40 -13.56
N PRO A 245 2.40 -9.44 -12.76
CA PRO A 245 2.73 -10.63 -11.98
C PRO A 245 1.62 -11.05 -11.00
N VAL A 246 0.88 -10.08 -10.43
CA VAL A 246 -0.25 -10.35 -9.53
C VAL A 246 -1.40 -10.99 -10.31
N TRP A 247 -1.75 -10.43 -11.46
CA TRP A 247 -2.86 -10.89 -12.29
C TRP A 247 -2.58 -12.28 -12.89
N LEU A 248 -1.36 -12.50 -13.37
CA LEU A 248 -0.93 -13.80 -13.91
C LEU A 248 -0.93 -14.88 -12.83
N GLY A 249 -0.40 -14.56 -11.64
CA GLY A 249 -0.44 -15.49 -10.51
C GLY A 249 -1.87 -15.87 -10.11
N LEU A 250 -2.79 -14.90 -10.11
CA LEU A 250 -4.21 -15.15 -9.84
C LEU A 250 -4.83 -16.09 -10.89
N LEU A 251 -4.60 -15.82 -12.17
CA LEU A 251 -5.14 -16.64 -13.27
C LEU A 251 -4.62 -18.08 -13.22
N GLU A 252 -3.32 -18.25 -12.97
CA GLU A 252 -2.70 -19.57 -12.81
C GLU A 252 -3.29 -20.31 -11.60
N GLY A 253 -3.51 -19.62 -10.49
CA GLY A 253 -4.18 -20.19 -9.32
C GLY A 253 -5.58 -20.71 -9.66
N ILE A 254 -6.38 -19.95 -10.44
CA ILE A 254 -7.73 -20.36 -10.85
C ILE A 254 -7.68 -21.59 -11.76
N GLN A 255 -6.81 -21.58 -12.77
CA GLN A 255 -6.65 -22.72 -13.70
C GLN A 255 -6.29 -24.02 -12.97
N ASN A 256 -5.41 -23.93 -11.95
CA ASN A 256 -5.02 -25.08 -11.16
C ASN A 256 -6.20 -25.65 -10.34
N LEU A 257 -7.08 -24.80 -9.81
CA LEU A 257 -8.30 -25.26 -9.14
C LEU A 257 -9.24 -25.98 -10.10
N ASP A 258 -9.49 -25.40 -11.28
CA ASP A 258 -10.40 -25.99 -12.27
C ASP A 258 -9.89 -27.35 -12.79
N SER A 259 -8.57 -27.56 -12.81
CA SER A 259 -7.96 -28.81 -13.26
C SER A 259 -7.93 -29.94 -12.22
N SER A 260 -8.24 -29.64 -10.95
CA SER A 260 -8.14 -30.58 -9.83
C SER A 260 -9.49 -31.12 -9.33
N GLY A 261 -10.61 -30.69 -9.93
CA GLY A 261 -11.96 -31.21 -9.70
C GLY A 261 -12.46 -32.09 -10.84
#